data_AF-A0A964QCU3-F1
#
_entry.id   AF-A0A964QCU3-F1
#
_cell.length_a   1.000
_cell.length_b   1.000
_cell.length_c   1.000
_cell.angle_alpha   90.00
_cell.angle_beta   90.00
_cell.angle_gamma   90.00
#
_symmetry.space_group_name_H-M   'P 1'
#
loop_
_entity.id
_entity.type
_entity.pdbx_description
1 polymer ?
#
loop_
_entity_poly.entity_id
_entity_poly.type
_entity_poly.pdbx_seq_one_letter_code
_entity_poly.pdbx_strand_id
1 'polypeptide(L)'
;MALPPIDKPDVGAFLDVVDEYHIGLYGVVEVVRARLLPGLRGNDPDVLAALASWGGEVHVEEKEGAVDVVLVRTSGSVRERWLLHIGLFLATLITTLAAGALMHGIDPVRTRFIPLGQKYLLPVPTGIDLPALWAGAVFALPFLGILLAHESGHYVAARRHKIPVTPPFFIPFPPWYSLVGTLGAFIRIKGPTVRRSVLLDVAGAGPLASFFLSLPALLVGLTLSGPAIGGSASVMTPFVVRFAGETVRLGNGPLLHVLGSLFFPGAFGVVPIELHPLAFAGWLGMFVTALNLLPLGQLDGGHILYCLWEQPGQV
;
A
#
# COMPACT_ATOMS: atom_id res chain seq x y z
N MET A 1 -21.65 -30.27 8.89
CA MET A 1 -22.93 -29.53 8.80
C MET A 1 -22.58 -28.05 8.87
N ALA A 2 -22.69 -27.32 7.77
CA ALA A 2 -22.37 -25.90 7.74
C ALA A 2 -23.47 -25.15 8.50
N LEU A 3 -23.12 -24.38 9.52
CA LEU A 3 -24.05 -23.51 10.22
C LEU A 3 -24.62 -22.50 9.20
N PRO A 4 -25.94 -22.24 9.20
CA PRO A 4 -26.54 -21.27 8.31
C PRO A 4 -25.96 -19.87 8.58
N PRO A 5 -25.84 -19.00 7.57
CA PRO A 5 -25.45 -17.61 7.79
C PRO A 5 -26.50 -16.96 8.69
N ILE A 6 -26.07 -16.54 9.88
CA ILE A 6 -26.92 -15.83 10.84
C ILE A 6 -27.22 -14.44 10.27
N ASP A 7 -28.45 -13.97 10.41
CA ASP A 7 -28.88 -12.62 10.03
C ASP A 7 -27.96 -11.54 10.61
N LYS A 8 -28.02 -10.32 10.05
CA LYS A 8 -27.26 -9.19 10.61
C LYS A 8 -27.63 -9.04 12.10
N PRO A 9 -26.63 -9.00 13.00
CA PRO A 9 -26.88 -8.92 14.43
C PRO A 9 -27.61 -7.63 14.75
N ASP A 10 -28.55 -7.68 15.69
CA ASP A 10 -29.21 -6.47 16.21
C ASP A 10 -28.25 -5.73 17.14
N VAL A 11 -27.56 -4.75 16.56
CA VAL A 11 -26.55 -3.96 17.28
C VAL A 11 -27.19 -3.11 18.39
N GLY A 12 -28.47 -2.74 18.25
CA GLY A 12 -29.16 -1.90 19.25
C GLY A 12 -29.31 -2.61 20.58
N ALA A 13 -29.92 -3.79 20.57
CA ALA A 13 -30.17 -4.57 21.78
C ALA A 13 -28.88 -4.93 22.56
N PHE A 14 -27.77 -5.12 21.86
CA PHE A 14 -26.48 -5.41 22.48
C PHE A 14 -25.82 -4.19 23.12
N LEU A 15 -25.94 -3.01 22.49
CA LEU A 15 -25.41 -1.77 23.07
C LEU A 15 -26.14 -1.37 24.35
N ASP A 16 -27.39 -1.79 24.52
CA ASP A 16 -28.19 -1.50 25.72
C ASP A 16 -27.72 -2.27 26.97
N VAL A 17 -26.92 -3.32 26.80
CA VAL A 17 -26.48 -4.19 27.92
C VAL A 17 -24.96 -4.15 28.16
N VAL A 18 -24.20 -3.40 27.35
CA VAL A 18 -22.74 -3.42 27.33
C VAL A 18 -22.15 -2.04 27.64
N ASP A 19 -21.14 -2.01 28.52
CA ASP A 19 -20.35 -0.82 28.89
C ASP A 19 -19.19 -0.59 27.90
N GLU A 20 -18.41 -1.64 27.64
CA GLU A 20 -17.26 -1.61 26.72
C GLU A 20 -17.29 -2.86 25.84
N TYR A 21 -16.95 -2.73 24.55
CA TYR A 21 -16.76 -3.90 23.69
C TYR A 21 -15.64 -3.72 22.67
N HIS A 22 -15.04 -4.84 22.30
CA HIS A 22 -14.02 -4.97 21.29
C HIS A 22 -14.38 -6.09 20.32
N ILE A 23 -14.49 -5.75 19.04
CA ILE A 23 -14.75 -6.71 17.96
C ILE A 23 -13.44 -7.09 17.28
N GLY A 24 -13.08 -8.37 17.32
CA GLY A 24 -11.94 -8.95 16.61
C GLY A 24 -12.39 -9.88 15.49
N LEU A 25 -11.86 -9.71 14.28
CA LEU A 25 -12.08 -10.64 13.18
C LEU A 25 -10.86 -11.55 13.02
N TYR A 26 -11.08 -12.86 13.11
CA TYR A 26 -10.08 -13.92 12.98
C TYR A 26 -10.48 -14.84 11.81
N GLY A 27 -10.22 -14.35 10.59
CA GLY A 27 -10.61 -15.04 9.37
C GLY A 27 -12.11 -14.92 9.12
N VAL A 28 -12.82 -16.05 9.25
CA VAL A 28 -14.29 -16.10 9.19
C VAL A 28 -14.92 -16.11 10.59
N VAL A 29 -14.11 -16.05 11.65
CA VAL A 29 -14.61 -16.04 13.02
C VAL A 29 -14.58 -14.60 13.52
N GLU A 30 -15.72 -14.08 13.93
CA GLU A 30 -15.86 -12.82 14.64
C GLU A 30 -15.94 -13.12 16.14
N VAL A 31 -15.04 -12.52 16.90
CA VAL A 31 -14.98 -12.61 18.35
C VAL A 31 -15.30 -11.24 18.91
N VAL A 32 -16.43 -11.11 19.61
CA VAL A 32 -16.78 -9.90 20.34
C VAL A 32 -16.48 -10.14 21.81
N ARG A 33 -15.57 -9.36 22.37
CA ARG A 33 -15.35 -9.30 23.82
C ARG A 33 -16.08 -8.07 24.33
N ALA A 34 -16.95 -8.22 25.30
CA ALA A 34 -17.74 -7.14 25.85
C ALA A 34 -17.80 -7.24 27.37
N ARG A 35 -17.88 -6.10 28.04
CA ARG A 35 -18.17 -5.99 29.46
C ARG A 35 -19.59 -5.49 29.63
N LEU A 36 -20.41 -6.19 30.40
CA LEU A 36 -21.78 -5.77 30.66
C LEU A 36 -21.83 -4.50 31.52
N LEU A 37 -22.93 -3.75 31.43
CA LEU A 37 -23.17 -2.61 32.31
C LEU A 37 -23.15 -3.02 33.79
N PRO A 38 -22.67 -2.15 34.69
CA PRO A 38 -22.63 -2.43 36.12
C PRO A 38 -24.01 -2.82 36.67
N GLY A 39 -24.07 -3.94 37.40
CA GLY A 39 -25.31 -4.44 38.01
C GLY A 39 -26.09 -5.46 37.18
N LEU A 40 -25.74 -5.63 35.89
CA LEU A 40 -26.27 -6.73 35.07
C LEU A 40 -25.52 -8.03 35.33
N ARG A 41 -26.25 -9.14 35.24
CA ARG A 41 -25.72 -10.51 35.37
C ARG A 41 -25.84 -11.25 34.05
N GLY A 42 -24.96 -12.24 33.85
CA GLY A 42 -24.97 -13.05 32.63
C GLY A 42 -26.27 -13.84 32.40
N ASN A 43 -27.07 -14.03 33.45
CA ASN A 43 -28.33 -14.76 33.42
C ASN A 43 -29.58 -13.86 33.35
N ASP A 44 -29.41 -12.54 33.25
CA ASP A 44 -30.55 -11.63 33.14
C ASP A 44 -31.30 -11.85 31.82
N PRO A 45 -32.64 -11.84 31.80
CA PRO A 45 -33.43 -12.13 30.60
C PRO A 45 -33.11 -11.21 29.42
N ASP A 46 -32.91 -9.91 29.70
CA ASP A 46 -32.61 -8.90 28.70
C ASP A 46 -31.20 -9.09 28.12
N VAL A 47 -30.24 -9.47 28.96
CA VAL A 47 -28.87 -9.84 28.55
C VAL A 47 -28.90 -11.08 27.66
N LEU A 48 -29.62 -12.13 28.07
CA LEU A 48 -29.75 -13.35 27.27
C LEU A 48 -30.42 -13.09 25.92
N ALA A 49 -31.44 -12.25 25.87
CA ALA A 49 -32.11 -11.86 24.62
C ALA A 49 -31.17 -11.06 23.69
N ALA A 50 -30.42 -10.11 24.25
CA ALA A 50 -29.42 -9.32 23.52
C ALA A 50 -28.24 -10.17 23.01
N LEU A 51 -27.76 -11.13 23.79
CA LEU A 51 -26.69 -12.04 23.37
C LEU A 51 -27.18 -13.05 22.32
N ALA A 52 -28.42 -13.53 22.45
CA ALA A 52 -29.04 -14.42 21.48
C ALA A 52 -29.28 -13.72 20.12
N SER A 53 -29.60 -12.42 20.10
CA SER A 53 -29.83 -11.66 18.87
C SER A 53 -28.54 -11.46 18.04
N TRP A 54 -27.38 -11.52 18.68
CA TRP A 54 -26.08 -11.39 18.02
C TRP A 54 -25.66 -12.69 17.30
N GLY A 55 -26.07 -13.83 17.87
CA GLY A 55 -25.85 -15.18 17.35
C GLY A 55 -24.39 -15.67 17.45
N GLY A 56 -24.22 -16.98 17.63
CA GLY A 56 -22.91 -17.62 17.86
C GLY A 56 -22.83 -18.33 19.20
N GLU A 57 -21.63 -18.78 19.56
CA GLU A 57 -21.33 -19.33 20.88
C GLU A 57 -21.02 -18.20 21.86
N VAL A 58 -21.66 -18.21 23.02
CA VAL A 58 -21.51 -17.20 24.06
C VAL A 58 -20.79 -17.82 25.25
N HIS A 59 -19.71 -17.17 25.69
CA HIS A 59 -19.01 -17.52 26.92
C HIS A 59 -19.09 -16.33 27.88
N VAL A 60 -19.53 -16.59 29.11
CA VAL A 60 -19.66 -15.55 30.14
C VAL A 60 -18.67 -15.85 31.26
N GLU A 61 -17.90 -14.85 31.68
CA GLU A 61 -16.96 -14.92 32.79
C GLU A 61 -17.31 -13.82 33.80
N GLU A 62 -17.65 -14.20 35.04
CA GLU A 62 -17.92 -13.27 36.13
C GLU A 62 -16.67 -13.11 37.01
N LYS A 63 -16.13 -11.89 37.14
CA LYS A 63 -14.96 -11.56 37.95
C LYS A 63 -15.20 -10.31 38.78
N GLU A 64 -15.06 -10.42 40.11
CA GLU A 64 -15.02 -9.27 41.04
C GLU A 64 -16.11 -8.21 40.83
N GLY A 65 -17.34 -8.63 40.48
CA GLY A 65 -18.48 -7.72 40.25
C GLY A 65 -18.60 -7.15 38.83
N ALA A 66 -17.72 -7.54 37.91
CA ALA A 66 -17.83 -7.31 36.47
C ALA A 66 -18.18 -8.62 35.74
N VAL A 67 -18.98 -8.50 34.68
CA VAL A 67 -19.37 -9.62 33.83
C VAL A 67 -18.79 -9.38 32.44
N ASP A 68 -17.77 -10.17 32.08
CA ASP A 68 -17.17 -10.15 30.76
C ASP A 68 -17.82 -11.25 29.90
N VAL A 69 -18.18 -10.91 28.67
CA VAL A 69 -18.83 -11.79 27.69
C VAL A 69 -17.97 -11.90 26.45
N VAL A 70 -17.75 -13.13 26.00
CA VAL A 70 -17.06 -13.45 24.75
C VAL A 70 -18.03 -14.16 23.81
N LEU A 71 -18.45 -13.45 22.78
CA LEU A 71 -19.23 -14.00 21.67
C LEU A 71 -18.30 -14.46 20.57
N VAL A 72 -18.48 -15.69 20.11
CA VAL A 72 -17.73 -16.28 19.00
C VAL A 72 -18.72 -16.69 17.93
N ARG A 73 -18.67 -16.06 16.76
CA ARG A 73 -19.55 -16.41 15.65
C ARG A 73 -18.79 -16.57 14.36
N THR A 74 -19.30 -17.40 13.46
CA THR A 74 -18.79 -17.46 12.10
C THR A 74 -19.40 -16.31 11.29
N SER A 75 -18.63 -15.26 11.11
CA SER A 75 -18.91 -14.20 10.14
C SER A 75 -18.94 -14.83 8.75
N GLY A 76 -20.01 -14.59 7.98
CA GLY A 76 -20.08 -15.01 6.59
C GLY A 76 -18.84 -14.51 5.82
N SER A 77 -18.34 -15.29 4.85
CA SER A 77 -17.16 -14.86 4.09
C SER A 77 -17.43 -13.49 3.46
N VAL A 78 -16.69 -12.46 3.85
CA VAL A 78 -16.73 -11.17 3.16
C VAL A 78 -16.23 -11.43 1.73
N ARG A 79 -17.15 -11.53 0.77
CA ARG A 79 -16.81 -11.74 -0.65
C ARG A 79 -15.85 -10.64 -1.08
N GLU A 80 -14.64 -11.04 -1.47
CA GLU A 80 -13.67 -10.09 -1.99
C GLU A 80 -14.20 -9.48 -3.29
N ARG A 81 -14.14 -8.15 -3.39
CA ARG A 81 -14.63 -7.40 -4.54
C ARG A 81 -13.58 -7.41 -5.65
N TRP A 82 -13.29 -8.58 -6.22
CA TRP A 82 -12.24 -8.75 -7.24
C TRP A 82 -12.35 -7.76 -8.40
N LEU A 83 -13.57 -7.43 -8.83
CA LEU A 83 -13.79 -6.41 -9.87
C LEU A 83 -13.26 -5.03 -9.50
N LEU A 84 -13.33 -4.64 -8.22
CA LEU A 84 -12.77 -3.38 -7.73
C LEU A 84 -11.24 -3.41 -7.81
N HIS A 85 -10.60 -4.47 -7.34
CA HIS A 85 -9.14 -4.61 -7.39
C HIS A 85 -8.62 -4.60 -8.82
N ILE A 86 -9.26 -5.36 -9.71
CA ILE A 86 -8.90 -5.41 -11.13
C ILE A 86 -9.14 -4.05 -11.78
N GLY A 87 -10.29 -3.41 -11.52
CA GLY A 87 -10.60 -2.09 -12.06
C GLY A 87 -9.60 -1.02 -11.63
N LEU A 88 -9.22 -1.02 -10.35
CA LEU A 88 -8.20 -0.11 -9.80
C LEU A 88 -6.81 -0.37 -10.37
N PHE A 89 -6.43 -1.64 -10.53
CA PHE A 89 -5.18 -2.00 -11.17
C PHE A 89 -5.14 -1.54 -12.64
N LEU A 90 -6.21 -1.77 -13.40
CA LEU A 90 -6.30 -1.34 -14.79
C LEU A 90 -6.29 0.19 -14.92
N ALA A 91 -7.01 0.90 -14.04
CA ALA A 91 -6.96 2.35 -14.00
C ALA A 91 -5.54 2.86 -13.73
N THR A 92 -4.85 2.24 -12.76
CA THR A 92 -3.46 2.57 -12.41
C THR A 92 -2.50 2.26 -13.57
N LEU A 93 -2.70 1.14 -14.25
CA LEU A 93 -1.93 0.77 -15.43
C LEU A 93 -2.05 1.84 -16.53
N ILE A 94 -3.26 2.31 -16.81
CA ILE A 94 -3.49 3.37 -17.80
C ILE A 94 -2.80 4.67 -17.39
N THR A 95 -2.95 5.11 -16.14
CA THR A 95 -2.36 6.37 -15.68
C THR A 95 -0.83 6.31 -15.61
N THR A 96 -0.24 5.19 -15.22
CA THR A 96 1.21 4.99 -15.22
C THR A 96 1.78 4.82 -16.62
N LEU A 97 1.09 4.13 -17.54
CA LEU A 97 1.46 4.12 -18.96
C LEU A 97 1.44 5.53 -19.54
N ALA A 98 0.43 6.33 -19.17
CA ALA A 98 0.35 7.71 -19.61
C ALA A 98 1.52 8.56 -19.08
N ALA A 99 1.88 8.41 -17.81
CA ALA A 99 3.06 9.06 -17.24
C ALA A 99 4.35 8.66 -17.95
N GLY A 100 4.52 7.36 -18.27
CA GLY A 100 5.67 6.87 -19.04
C GLY A 100 5.74 7.46 -20.46
N ALA A 101 4.61 7.58 -21.15
CA ALA A 101 4.59 8.19 -22.49
C ALA A 101 4.96 9.68 -22.44
N LEU A 102 4.52 10.40 -21.40
CA LEU A 102 4.91 11.81 -21.19
C LEU A 102 6.41 11.97 -20.94
N MET A 103 7.11 10.94 -20.42
CA MET A 103 8.58 10.98 -20.31
C MET A 103 9.27 11.02 -21.67
N HIS A 104 8.63 10.44 -22.69
CA HIS A 104 9.05 10.50 -24.08
C HIS A 104 8.52 11.74 -24.82
N GLY A 105 7.82 12.65 -24.11
CA GLY A 105 7.19 13.84 -24.72
C GLY A 105 5.97 13.52 -25.58
N ILE A 106 5.41 12.32 -25.45
CA ILE A 106 4.21 11.88 -26.17
C ILE A 106 3.00 12.08 -25.24
N ASP A 107 1.95 12.75 -25.72
CA ASP A 107 0.69 12.91 -24.99
C ASP A 107 -0.32 11.84 -25.41
N PRO A 108 -0.53 10.77 -24.62
CA PRO A 108 -1.38 9.65 -24.99
C PRO A 108 -2.86 9.87 -24.64
N VAL A 109 -3.18 10.93 -23.91
CA VAL A 109 -4.54 11.20 -23.38
C VAL A 109 -5.20 12.41 -24.05
N ARG A 110 -4.56 12.95 -25.10
CA ARG A 110 -5.03 14.10 -25.89
C ARG A 110 -5.44 15.24 -24.97
N THR A 111 -4.49 15.68 -24.17
CA THR A 111 -4.68 16.69 -23.12
C THR A 111 -5.21 17.98 -23.74
N ARG A 112 -6.35 18.45 -23.25
CA ARG A 112 -6.82 19.80 -23.52
C ARG A 112 -6.73 20.62 -22.25
N PHE A 113 -6.12 21.80 -22.34
CA PHE A 113 -6.06 22.75 -21.25
C PHE A 113 -7.27 23.68 -21.31
N ILE A 114 -8.13 23.60 -20.30
CA ILE A 114 -9.31 24.46 -20.16
C ILE A 114 -8.96 25.59 -19.19
N PRO A 115 -9.15 26.87 -19.56
CA PRO A 115 -8.91 27.97 -18.65
C PRO A 115 -9.88 27.95 -17.47
N LEU A 116 -9.33 27.98 -16.26
CA LEU A 116 -10.05 28.12 -14.99
C LEU A 116 -9.68 29.48 -14.38
N GLY A 117 -10.46 30.50 -14.73
CA GLY A 117 -10.14 31.89 -14.43
C GLY A 117 -8.97 32.41 -15.28
N GLN A 118 -8.30 33.48 -14.82
CA GLN A 118 -7.21 34.11 -15.56
C GLN A 118 -5.84 33.44 -15.36
N LYS A 119 -5.68 32.60 -14.33
CA LYS A 119 -4.35 32.13 -13.87
C LYS A 119 -4.14 30.61 -13.99
N TYR A 120 -5.22 29.82 -14.02
CA TYR A 120 -5.11 28.37 -13.95
C TYR A 120 -5.56 27.72 -15.26
N LEU A 121 -4.80 26.73 -15.72
CA LEU A 121 -5.18 25.86 -16.83
C LEU A 121 -5.42 24.47 -16.27
N LEU A 122 -6.64 23.95 -16.43
CA LEU A 122 -7.00 22.62 -16.01
C LEU A 122 -6.72 21.63 -17.16
N PRO A 123 -5.78 20.68 -16.99
CA PRO A 123 -5.61 19.61 -17.96
C PRO A 123 -6.78 18.64 -17.89
N VAL A 124 -7.42 18.36 -19.03
CA VAL A 124 -8.52 17.40 -19.14
C VAL A 124 -8.20 16.39 -20.24
N PRO A 125 -8.29 15.07 -19.98
CA PRO A 125 -8.20 14.07 -21.03
C PRO A 125 -9.39 14.19 -21.98
N THR A 126 -9.13 14.20 -23.29
CA THR A 126 -10.21 14.22 -24.30
C THR A 126 -10.31 12.92 -25.11
N GLY A 127 -9.37 12.00 -24.92
CA GLY A 127 -9.40 10.68 -25.53
C GLY A 127 -8.25 9.81 -25.03
N ILE A 128 -8.16 8.59 -25.55
CA ILE A 128 -7.03 7.68 -25.28
C ILE A 128 -6.47 7.22 -26.62
N ASP A 129 -5.17 7.42 -26.82
CA ASP A 129 -4.41 6.90 -27.94
C ASP A 129 -3.62 5.67 -27.47
N LEU A 130 -4.10 4.49 -27.84
CA LEU A 130 -3.53 3.22 -27.38
C LEU A 130 -2.08 3.00 -27.84
N PRO A 131 -1.70 3.23 -29.12
CA PRO A 131 -0.31 3.23 -29.53
C PRO A 131 0.58 4.17 -28.71
N ALA A 132 0.11 5.40 -28.45
CA ALA A 132 0.85 6.36 -27.66
C ALA A 132 1.02 5.93 -26.20
N LEU A 133 0.01 5.29 -25.59
CA LEU A 133 0.13 4.71 -24.24
C LEU A 133 1.23 3.65 -24.17
N TRP A 134 1.37 2.84 -25.22
CA TRP A 134 2.35 1.75 -25.23
C TRP A 134 3.80 2.25 -25.19
N ALA A 135 4.08 3.48 -25.66
CA ALA A 135 5.39 4.10 -25.50
C ALA A 135 5.82 4.23 -24.03
N GLY A 136 4.87 4.31 -23.09
CA GLY A 136 5.15 4.34 -21.65
C GLY A 136 5.44 2.99 -21.00
N ALA A 137 5.33 1.87 -21.73
CA ALA A 137 5.42 0.53 -21.16
C ALA A 137 6.80 0.23 -20.53
N VAL A 138 7.87 0.79 -21.11
CA VAL A 138 9.26 0.63 -20.63
C VAL A 138 9.44 1.16 -19.21
N PHE A 139 8.66 2.17 -18.82
CA PHE A 139 8.60 2.66 -17.45
C PHE A 139 7.53 1.93 -16.62
N ALA A 140 6.32 1.86 -17.16
CA ALA A 140 5.14 1.47 -16.39
C ALA A 140 5.16 0.01 -15.94
N LEU A 141 5.54 -0.91 -16.82
CA LEU A 141 5.52 -2.33 -16.49
C LEU A 141 6.54 -2.69 -15.41
N PRO A 142 7.82 -2.26 -15.49
CA PRO A 142 8.75 -2.46 -14.38
C PRO A 142 8.29 -1.80 -13.08
N PHE A 143 7.82 -0.55 -13.13
CA PHE A 143 7.43 0.16 -11.92
C PHE A 143 6.21 -0.46 -11.23
N LEU A 144 5.15 -0.78 -11.98
CA LEU A 144 3.99 -1.48 -11.41
C LEU A 144 4.33 -2.90 -10.98
N GLY A 145 5.25 -3.57 -11.67
CA GLY A 145 5.78 -4.87 -11.25
C GLY A 145 6.47 -4.78 -9.88
N ILE A 146 7.26 -3.73 -9.64
CA ILE A 146 7.90 -3.47 -8.35
C ILE A 146 6.86 -3.21 -7.24
N LEU A 147 5.88 -2.34 -7.49
CA LEU A 147 4.82 -2.06 -6.51
C LEU A 147 3.98 -3.31 -6.23
N LEU A 148 3.64 -4.07 -7.27
CA LEU A 148 2.91 -5.32 -7.13
C LEU A 148 3.73 -6.32 -6.31
N ALA A 149 5.03 -6.43 -6.54
CA ALA A 149 5.90 -7.33 -5.78
C ALA A 149 6.00 -6.92 -4.30
N HIS A 150 6.05 -5.61 -4.01
CA HIS A 150 6.01 -5.08 -2.66
C HIS A 150 4.77 -5.57 -1.90
N GLU A 151 3.60 -5.27 -2.45
CA GLU A 151 2.32 -5.64 -1.84
C GLU A 151 2.11 -7.17 -1.81
N SER A 152 2.59 -7.87 -2.85
CA SER A 152 2.55 -9.33 -2.90
C SER A 152 3.45 -9.96 -1.86
N GLY A 153 4.58 -9.34 -1.52
CA GLY A 153 5.46 -9.79 -0.44
C GLY A 153 4.72 -9.81 0.90
N HIS A 154 4.09 -8.68 1.26
CA HIS A 154 3.24 -8.61 2.43
C HIS A 154 2.06 -9.60 2.38
N TYR A 155 1.37 -9.68 1.23
CA TYR A 155 0.23 -10.58 1.05
C TYR A 155 0.63 -12.04 1.26
N VAL A 156 1.71 -12.50 0.62
CA VAL A 156 2.18 -13.88 0.72
C VAL A 156 2.64 -14.19 2.15
N ALA A 157 3.37 -13.29 2.80
CA ALA A 157 3.78 -13.46 4.19
C ALA A 157 2.57 -13.58 5.12
N ALA A 158 1.61 -12.65 5.01
CA ALA A 158 0.39 -12.67 5.82
C ALA A 158 -0.41 -13.98 5.61
N ARG A 159 -0.56 -14.43 4.36
CA ARG A 159 -1.24 -15.68 4.02
C ARG A 159 -0.52 -16.92 4.57
N ARG A 160 0.82 -16.96 4.55
CA ARG A 160 1.61 -18.04 5.17
C ARG A 160 1.36 -18.12 6.68
N HIS A 161 1.17 -16.98 7.34
CA HIS A 161 0.80 -16.92 8.76
C HIS A 161 -0.70 -17.02 9.03
N LYS A 162 -1.51 -17.36 8.02
CA LYS A 162 -2.98 -17.49 8.12
C LYS A 162 -3.68 -16.20 8.56
N ILE A 163 -3.07 -15.04 8.33
CA ILE A 163 -3.67 -13.74 8.59
C ILE A 163 -4.62 -13.41 7.44
N PRO A 164 -5.90 -13.07 7.72
CA PRO A 164 -6.82 -12.63 6.68
C PRO A 164 -6.35 -11.28 6.11
N VAL A 165 -6.25 -11.19 4.80
CA VAL A 165 -5.69 -10.02 4.10
C VAL A 165 -6.35 -9.87 2.73
N THR A 166 -6.52 -8.62 2.30
CA THR A 166 -7.07 -8.28 0.98
C THR A 166 -6.02 -8.40 -0.12
N PRO A 167 -6.45 -8.62 -1.38
CA PRO A 167 -5.60 -8.33 -2.53
C PRO A 167 -5.17 -6.85 -2.57
N PRO A 168 -4.09 -6.49 -3.27
CA PRO A 168 -3.62 -5.11 -3.36
C PRO A 168 -4.68 -4.15 -3.93
N PHE A 169 -4.77 -2.97 -3.33
CA PHE A 169 -5.49 -1.82 -3.86
C PHE A 169 -4.49 -0.88 -4.50
N PHE A 170 -4.52 -0.79 -5.83
CA PHE A 170 -3.73 0.20 -6.55
C PHE A 170 -4.47 1.54 -6.59
N ILE A 171 -3.74 2.64 -6.43
CA ILE A 171 -4.33 3.97 -6.40
C ILE A 171 -3.91 4.71 -7.69
N PRO A 172 -4.80 4.82 -8.69
CA PRO A 172 -4.49 5.57 -9.90
C PRO A 172 -4.36 7.05 -9.57
N PHE A 173 -3.46 7.74 -10.28
CA PHE A 173 -3.35 9.18 -10.14
C PHE A 173 -3.08 9.84 -11.49
N PRO A 174 -3.73 10.97 -11.81
CA PRO A 174 -3.58 11.57 -13.14
C PRO A 174 -2.11 11.94 -13.43
N PRO A 175 -1.61 11.68 -14.64
CA PRO A 175 -0.21 11.85 -14.97
C PRO A 175 0.25 13.32 -14.97
N TRP A 176 -0.65 14.30 -15.09
CA TRP A 176 -0.30 15.72 -14.97
C TRP A 176 0.03 16.16 -13.54
N TYR A 177 -0.41 15.41 -12.53
CA TYR A 177 -0.18 15.71 -11.12
C TYR A 177 0.86 14.77 -10.48
N SER A 178 1.26 13.69 -11.17
CA SER A 178 2.27 12.75 -10.70
C SER A 178 3.17 12.30 -11.83
N LEU A 179 4.48 12.40 -11.59
CA LEU A 179 5.53 11.91 -12.48
C LEU A 179 5.43 10.39 -12.77
N VAL A 180 4.70 9.65 -11.95
CA VAL A 180 4.64 8.18 -12.00
C VAL A 180 3.24 7.65 -12.31
N GLY A 181 2.21 8.51 -12.33
CA GLY A 181 0.83 8.12 -12.66
C GLY A 181 0.12 7.26 -11.61
N THR A 182 0.62 7.22 -10.36
CA THR A 182 0.00 6.48 -9.24
C THR A 182 0.39 7.11 -7.90
N LEU A 183 -0.42 6.88 -6.87
CA LEU A 183 -0.06 7.16 -5.47
C LEU A 183 0.51 5.92 -4.75
N GLY A 184 0.70 4.81 -5.48
CA GLY A 184 1.17 3.54 -4.94
C GLY A 184 0.06 2.51 -4.84
N ALA A 185 0.31 1.49 -4.03
CA ALA A 185 -0.63 0.44 -3.71
C ALA A 185 -0.55 0.14 -2.21
N PHE A 186 -1.56 -0.55 -1.68
CA PHE A 186 -1.54 -1.07 -0.32
C PHE A 186 -2.42 -2.31 -0.20
N ILE A 187 -2.09 -3.18 0.75
CA ILE A 187 -3.00 -4.23 1.23
C ILE A 187 -3.62 -3.84 2.57
N ARG A 188 -4.84 -4.33 2.79
CA ARG A 188 -5.52 -4.23 4.08
C ARG A 188 -5.49 -5.56 4.81
N ILE A 189 -4.89 -5.57 6.00
CA ILE A 189 -4.95 -6.67 6.96
C ILE A 189 -6.35 -6.66 7.62
N LYS A 190 -7.02 -7.81 7.69
CA LYS A 190 -8.41 -7.98 8.16
C LYS A 190 -8.51 -8.65 9.54
N GLY A 191 -7.56 -8.37 10.44
CA GLY A 191 -7.54 -8.94 11.78
C GLY A 191 -6.30 -8.52 12.56
N PRO A 192 -6.29 -8.70 13.89
CA PRO A 192 -5.15 -8.31 14.71
C PRO A 192 -3.95 -9.24 14.46
N THR A 193 -2.77 -8.65 14.27
CA THR A 193 -1.50 -9.39 14.30
C THR A 193 -1.06 -9.54 15.75
N VAL A 194 -1.18 -10.75 16.30
CA VAL A 194 -0.96 -10.98 17.75
C VAL A 194 0.53 -11.17 18.11
N ARG A 195 1.37 -11.59 17.16
CA ARG A 195 2.79 -11.90 17.43
C ARG A 195 3.73 -10.95 16.71
N ARG A 196 4.69 -10.38 17.45
CA ARG A 196 5.74 -9.50 16.92
C ARG A 196 6.59 -10.16 15.84
N SER A 197 6.94 -11.44 15.99
CA SER A 197 7.68 -12.17 14.96
C SER A 197 6.92 -12.23 13.63
N VAL A 198 5.62 -12.47 13.68
CA VAL A 198 4.78 -12.49 12.48
C VAL A 198 4.64 -11.10 11.88
N LEU A 199 4.50 -10.06 12.70
CA LEU A 199 4.45 -8.68 12.22
C LEU A 199 5.78 -8.28 11.56
N LEU A 200 6.91 -8.68 12.13
CA LEU A 200 8.25 -8.47 11.56
C LEU A 200 8.40 -9.18 10.21
N ASP A 201 7.99 -10.46 10.12
CA ASP A 201 8.03 -11.23 8.88
C ASP A 201 7.20 -10.57 7.77
N VAL A 202 5.98 -10.12 8.11
CA VAL A 202 5.10 -9.45 7.15
C VAL A 202 5.67 -8.09 6.75
N ALA A 203 6.09 -7.26 7.70
CA ALA A 203 6.61 -5.92 7.45
C ALA A 203 7.91 -5.94 6.63
N GLY A 204 8.78 -6.93 6.85
CA GLY A 204 10.02 -7.07 6.06
C GLY A 204 9.81 -7.63 4.65
N ALA A 205 8.77 -8.46 4.44
CA ALA A 205 8.59 -9.18 3.17
C ALA A 205 8.36 -8.27 1.95
N GLY A 206 7.56 -7.20 2.10
CA GLY A 206 7.29 -6.27 1.02
C GLY A 206 8.53 -5.50 0.56
N PRO A 207 9.22 -4.77 1.46
CA PRO A 207 10.48 -4.08 1.15
C PRO A 207 11.54 -4.98 0.50
N LEU A 208 11.69 -6.23 0.98
CA LEU A 208 12.62 -7.18 0.39
C LEU A 208 12.21 -7.56 -1.04
N ALA A 209 10.93 -7.87 -1.26
CA ALA A 209 10.43 -8.25 -2.58
C ALA A 209 10.60 -7.13 -3.61
N SER A 210 10.27 -5.88 -3.24
CA SER A 210 10.47 -4.73 -4.12
C SER A 210 11.94 -4.42 -4.35
N PHE A 211 12.80 -4.54 -3.34
CA PHE A 211 14.25 -4.33 -3.46
C PHE A 211 14.88 -5.25 -4.53
N PHE A 212 14.55 -6.54 -4.50
CA PHE A 212 15.12 -7.53 -5.44
C PHE A 212 14.66 -7.34 -6.89
N LEU A 213 13.55 -6.62 -7.14
CA LEU A 213 13.17 -6.21 -8.50
C LEU A 213 13.71 -4.83 -8.88
N SER A 214 13.74 -3.91 -7.93
CA SER A 214 14.18 -2.52 -8.13
C SER A 214 15.66 -2.44 -8.47
N LEU A 215 16.50 -3.20 -7.76
CA LEU A 215 17.95 -3.15 -7.93
C LEU A 215 18.38 -3.64 -9.34
N PRO A 216 17.93 -4.81 -9.85
CA PRO A 216 18.23 -5.21 -11.22
C PRO A 216 17.69 -4.22 -12.27
N ALA A 217 16.46 -3.72 -12.11
CA ALA A 217 15.90 -2.73 -13.03
C ALA A 217 16.74 -1.45 -13.06
N LEU A 218 17.20 -0.99 -11.89
CA LEU A 218 18.10 0.15 -11.78
C LEU A 218 19.43 -0.12 -12.47
N LEU A 219 20.09 -1.25 -12.18
CA LEU A 219 21.39 -1.60 -12.76
C LEU A 219 21.33 -1.71 -14.28
N VAL A 220 20.34 -2.44 -14.82
CA VAL A 220 20.14 -2.55 -16.27
C VAL A 220 19.81 -1.19 -16.86
N GLY A 221 18.91 -0.44 -16.24
CA GLY A 221 18.54 0.89 -16.69
C GLY A 221 19.73 1.87 -16.72
N LEU A 222 20.64 1.81 -15.74
CA LEU A 222 21.83 2.65 -15.72
C LEU A 222 22.76 2.37 -16.90
N THR A 223 22.85 1.12 -17.39
CA THR A 223 23.61 0.82 -18.63
C THR A 223 23.00 1.45 -19.89
N LEU A 224 21.70 1.75 -19.85
CA LEU A 224 20.95 2.39 -20.93
C LEU A 224 20.83 3.91 -20.76
N SER A 225 21.31 4.43 -19.62
CA SER A 225 21.25 5.85 -19.28
C SER A 225 22.50 6.56 -19.82
N GLY A 226 22.43 7.88 -20.00
CA GLY A 226 23.54 8.62 -20.61
C GLY A 226 23.60 10.09 -20.19
N PRO A 227 24.71 10.78 -20.49
CA PRO A 227 24.82 12.21 -20.22
C PRO A 227 23.74 13.00 -20.97
N ALA A 228 23.03 13.88 -20.26
CA ALA A 228 22.05 14.78 -20.85
C ALA A 228 22.76 15.95 -21.55
N ILE A 229 22.17 16.43 -22.64
CA ILE A 229 22.66 17.63 -23.32
C ILE A 229 22.10 18.87 -22.61
N GLY A 230 23.01 19.65 -22.04
CA GLY A 230 22.69 20.92 -21.37
C GLY A 230 22.21 20.77 -19.92
N GLY A 231 22.22 21.88 -19.19
CA GLY A 231 21.88 21.94 -17.77
C GLY A 231 23.09 21.75 -16.84
N SER A 232 22.92 22.16 -15.58
CA SER A 232 23.96 22.03 -14.54
C SER A 232 23.68 20.83 -13.65
N ALA A 233 24.69 20.00 -13.37
CA ALA A 233 24.60 18.96 -12.36
C ALA A 233 25.33 19.34 -11.07
N SER A 234 25.00 18.63 -10.00
CA SER A 234 25.78 18.62 -8.78
C SER A 234 25.78 17.21 -8.19
N VAL A 235 26.67 16.94 -7.24
CA VAL A 235 26.70 15.66 -6.52
C VAL A 235 25.38 15.37 -5.79
N MET A 236 24.62 16.41 -5.41
CA MET A 236 23.31 16.24 -4.74
C MET A 236 22.19 15.89 -5.72
N THR A 237 22.27 16.35 -6.97
CA THR A 237 21.26 16.11 -8.01
C THR A 237 21.90 15.77 -9.36
N PRO A 238 22.60 14.62 -9.45
CA PRO A 238 23.35 14.23 -10.64
C PRO A 238 22.46 13.59 -11.71
N PHE A 239 21.28 13.08 -11.33
CA PHE A 239 20.36 12.38 -12.21
C PHE A 239 19.18 13.26 -12.61
N VAL A 240 18.71 13.10 -13.84
CA VAL A 240 17.54 13.79 -14.38
C VAL A 240 16.64 12.85 -15.16
N VAL A 241 15.37 13.19 -15.26
CA VAL A 241 14.41 12.57 -16.18
C VAL A 241 13.65 13.64 -16.93
N ARG A 242 13.26 13.35 -18.18
CA ARG A 242 12.34 14.21 -18.92
C ARG A 242 10.91 13.83 -18.57
N PHE A 243 10.06 14.83 -18.42
CA PHE A 243 8.65 14.64 -18.18
C PHE A 243 7.86 15.78 -18.80
N ALA A 244 6.96 15.47 -19.74
CA ALA A 244 6.15 16.45 -20.44
C ALA A 244 6.97 17.61 -21.06
N GLY A 245 8.17 17.29 -21.56
CA GLY A 245 9.11 18.26 -22.14
C GLY A 245 10.00 18.99 -21.13
N GLU A 246 9.73 18.88 -19.84
CA GLU A 246 10.51 19.50 -18.76
C GLU A 246 11.56 18.55 -18.19
N THR A 247 12.64 19.11 -17.63
CA THR A 247 13.69 18.32 -16.97
C THR A 247 13.49 18.31 -15.46
N VAL A 248 13.25 17.13 -14.89
CA VAL A 248 13.11 16.91 -13.45
C VAL A 248 14.41 16.38 -12.89
N ARG A 249 14.91 17.02 -11.84
CA ARG A 249 16.13 16.60 -11.14
C ARG A 249 15.79 15.63 -10.02
N LEU A 250 16.61 14.59 -9.88
CA LEU A 250 16.44 13.56 -8.87
C LEU A 250 17.54 13.66 -7.81
N GLY A 251 17.15 13.40 -6.56
CA GLY A 251 18.07 13.41 -5.43
C GLY A 251 19.05 12.23 -5.47
N ASN A 252 20.22 12.44 -4.86
CA ASN A 252 21.26 11.42 -4.74
C ASN A 252 21.32 10.83 -3.33
N GLY A 253 21.04 9.54 -3.21
CA GLY A 253 21.25 8.76 -1.97
C GLY A 253 22.57 7.97 -2.02
N PRO A 254 22.99 7.34 -0.90
CA PRO A 254 24.28 6.62 -0.83
C PRO A 254 24.44 5.53 -1.90
N LEU A 255 23.42 4.70 -2.11
CA LEU A 255 23.43 3.67 -3.15
C LEU A 255 23.62 4.29 -4.54
N LEU A 256 22.84 5.33 -4.85
CA LEU A 256 22.88 6.00 -6.15
C LEU A 256 24.19 6.76 -6.35
N HIS A 257 24.82 7.22 -5.28
CA HIS A 257 26.15 7.83 -5.33
C HIS A 257 27.22 6.83 -5.75
N VAL A 258 27.19 5.63 -5.16
CA VAL A 258 28.11 4.54 -5.52
C VAL A 258 27.84 4.09 -6.96
N LEU A 259 26.58 3.83 -7.32
CA LEU A 259 26.25 3.39 -8.68
C LEU A 259 26.54 4.47 -9.72
N GLY A 260 26.26 5.74 -9.43
CA GLY A 260 26.54 6.86 -10.31
C GLY A 260 28.03 7.03 -10.60
N SER A 261 28.88 6.94 -9.56
CA SER A 261 30.33 7.01 -9.73
C SER A 261 30.91 5.80 -10.49
N LEU A 262 30.31 4.62 -10.34
CA LEU A 262 30.72 3.41 -11.05
C LEU A 262 30.33 3.40 -12.54
N PHE A 263 29.08 3.76 -12.85
CA PHE A 263 28.53 3.69 -14.21
C PHE A 263 28.89 4.91 -15.07
N PHE A 264 29.16 6.07 -14.44
CA PHE A 264 29.43 7.33 -15.14
C PHE A 264 30.74 7.98 -14.63
N PRO A 265 31.89 7.29 -14.75
CA PRO A 265 33.17 7.81 -14.29
C PRO A 265 33.52 9.13 -15.02
N GLY A 266 33.87 10.15 -14.26
CA GLY A 266 34.21 11.48 -14.77
C GLY A 266 33.03 12.37 -15.18
N ALA A 267 31.84 11.80 -15.40
CA ALA A 267 30.61 12.54 -15.70
C ALA A 267 29.76 12.80 -14.46
N PHE A 268 29.77 11.88 -13.49
CA PHE A 268 28.96 11.95 -12.29
C PHE A 268 29.18 13.24 -11.47
N GLY A 269 28.10 14.00 -11.25
CA GLY A 269 28.12 15.26 -10.52
C GLY A 269 28.70 16.45 -11.30
N VAL A 270 29.22 16.22 -12.51
CA VAL A 270 29.77 17.26 -13.41
C VAL A 270 28.76 17.60 -14.50
N VAL A 271 28.21 16.58 -15.17
CA VAL A 271 27.16 16.71 -16.18
C VAL A 271 25.90 15.97 -15.73
N PRO A 272 24.70 16.45 -16.10
CA PRO A 272 23.47 15.74 -15.74
C PRO A 272 23.42 14.39 -16.44
N ILE A 273 22.98 13.36 -15.73
CA ILE A 273 22.79 12.01 -16.27
C ILE A 273 21.30 11.80 -16.48
N GLU A 274 20.88 11.69 -17.74
CA GLU A 274 19.51 11.36 -18.10
C GLU A 274 19.26 9.87 -17.87
N LEU A 275 18.39 9.57 -16.91
CA LEU A 275 18.02 8.20 -16.61
C LEU A 275 17.09 7.65 -17.68
N HIS A 276 17.45 6.47 -18.20
CA HIS A 276 16.54 5.65 -18.98
C HIS A 276 15.28 5.34 -18.16
N PRO A 277 14.07 5.27 -18.75
CA PRO A 277 12.84 5.06 -17.99
C PRO A 277 12.84 3.79 -17.12
N LEU A 278 13.53 2.73 -17.55
CA LEU A 278 13.78 1.53 -16.74
C LEU A 278 14.62 1.83 -15.48
N ALA A 279 15.66 2.66 -15.61
CA ALA A 279 16.50 3.09 -14.49
C ALA A 279 15.68 3.92 -13.50
N PHE A 280 14.83 4.81 -14.02
CA PHE A 280 13.93 5.61 -13.21
C PHE A 280 12.90 4.77 -12.45
N ALA A 281 12.33 3.74 -13.08
CA ALA A 281 11.46 2.77 -12.40
C ALA A 281 12.19 2.06 -11.24
N GLY A 282 13.43 1.61 -11.46
CA GLY A 282 14.26 1.02 -10.41
C GLY A 282 14.61 2.02 -9.30
N TRP A 283 14.97 3.26 -9.66
CA TRP A 283 15.23 4.34 -8.71
C TRP A 283 14.01 4.64 -7.83
N LEU A 284 12.82 4.74 -8.42
CA LEU A 284 11.57 4.93 -7.69
C LEU A 284 11.25 3.74 -6.80
N GLY A 285 11.47 2.52 -7.27
CA GLY A 285 11.30 1.32 -6.46
C GLY A 285 12.17 1.32 -5.21
N MET A 286 13.44 1.69 -5.37
CA MET A 286 14.36 1.89 -4.25
C MET A 286 13.92 3.03 -3.32
N PHE A 287 13.44 4.13 -3.89
CA PHE A 287 12.96 5.29 -3.14
C PHE A 287 11.71 4.96 -2.30
N VAL A 288 10.70 4.33 -2.90
CA VAL A 288 9.48 3.88 -2.20
C VAL A 288 9.83 2.87 -1.11
N THR A 289 10.71 1.92 -1.40
CA THR A 289 11.20 0.95 -0.41
C THR A 289 11.89 1.66 0.77
N ALA A 290 12.74 2.65 0.50
CA ALA A 290 13.42 3.42 1.53
C ALA A 290 12.45 4.25 2.39
N LEU A 291 11.42 4.85 1.76
CA LEU A 291 10.35 5.54 2.48
C LEU A 291 9.59 4.58 3.40
N ASN A 292 9.19 3.41 2.88
CA ASN A 292 8.48 2.41 3.68
C ASN A 292 9.34 1.85 4.82
N LEU A 293 10.67 1.87 4.71
CA LEU A 293 11.58 1.47 5.80
C LEU A 293 11.89 2.58 6.81
N LEU A 294 11.33 3.78 6.66
CA LEU A 294 11.46 4.81 7.70
C LEU A 294 10.76 4.34 8.99
N PRO A 295 11.36 4.57 10.17
CA PRO A 295 10.81 4.16 11.45
C PRO A 295 9.66 5.08 11.91
N LEU A 296 8.61 5.23 11.10
CA LEU A 296 7.55 6.21 11.30
C LEU A 296 6.16 5.62 11.06
N GLY A 297 5.28 5.77 12.06
CA GLY A 297 3.84 5.51 11.93
C GLY A 297 3.50 4.11 11.42
N GLN A 298 2.66 4.05 10.37
CA GLN A 298 2.15 2.83 9.75
C GLN A 298 3.05 2.26 8.64
N LEU A 299 4.22 2.86 8.41
CA LEU A 299 5.17 2.35 7.43
C LEU A 299 5.79 1.03 7.92
N ASP A 300 6.30 0.22 7.00
CA ASP A 300 6.92 -1.06 7.32
C ASP A 300 8.05 -0.93 8.34
N GLY A 301 8.89 0.09 8.21
CA GLY A 301 9.97 0.42 9.15
C GLY A 301 9.46 0.74 10.55
N GLY A 302 8.27 1.35 10.66
CA GLY A 302 7.59 1.56 11.93
C GLY A 302 7.19 0.24 12.59
N HIS A 303 6.60 -0.68 11.82
CA HIS A 303 6.25 -2.02 12.31
C HIS A 303 7.49 -2.85 12.67
N ILE A 304 8.55 -2.79 11.85
CA ILE A 304 9.84 -3.44 12.12
C ILE A 304 10.41 -2.90 13.43
N LEU A 305 10.51 -1.57 13.58
CA LEU A 305 11.03 -0.96 14.79
C LEU A 305 10.18 -1.33 16.01
N TYR A 306 8.84 -1.29 15.91
CA TYR A 306 7.95 -1.72 16.99
C TYR A 306 8.22 -3.16 17.43
N CYS A 307 8.52 -4.06 16.50
CA CYS A 307 8.84 -5.45 16.83
C CYS A 307 10.20 -5.60 17.51
N LEU A 308 11.17 -4.76 17.15
CA LEU A 308 12.53 -4.76 17.70
C LEU A 308 12.65 -3.99 19.02
N TRP A 309 11.76 -3.01 19.26
CA TRP A 309 11.75 -2.20 20.47
C TRP A 309 11.02 -2.95 21.59
N GLU A 310 11.79 -3.59 22.47
CA GLU A 310 11.26 -4.17 23.70
C GLU A 310 10.71 -3.09 24.65
N GLN A 311 9.56 -3.37 25.27
CA GLN A 311 9.30 -2.91 26.63
C GLN A 311 9.56 -4.10 27.56
N PRO A 312 10.46 -3.98 28.54
CA PRO A 312 10.58 -4.97 29.60
C PRO A 312 9.29 -4.97 30.41
N GLY A 313 8.57 -6.09 30.48
CA GLY A 313 7.59 -6.33 31.55
C GLY A 313 6.10 -6.47 31.21
N GLN A 314 5.70 -6.95 30.02
CA GLN A 314 4.31 -7.43 29.83
C GLN A 314 4.30 -8.90 29.40
N VAL A 315 4.20 -9.76 30.42
CA VAL A 315 3.77 -11.17 30.38
C VAL A 315 2.27 -11.19 30.64
#